data_AF-A0A369Q2W7-F1
#
_entry.id   AF-A0A369Q2W7-F1
#
_cell.length_a   1.000
_cell.length_b   1.000
_cell.length_c   1.000
_cell.angle_alpha   90.00
_cell.angle_beta   90.00
_cell.angle_gamma   90.00
#
_symmetry.space_group_name_H-M   'P 1'
#
loop_
_entity.id
_entity.type
_entity.pdbx_description
1 polymer ?
#
loop_
_entity_poly.entity_id
_entity_poly.type
_entity_poly.pdbx_seq_one_letter_code
_entity_poly.pdbx_strand_id
1 'polypeptide(L)' 'MHTKNNKKMWFGTFLDADGDFFDTTHFPNSTPNYPFLGAGCYLILGNVVEDFGFPSIEVQKFAKLPIADNPVIA' A
#
# COMPACT_ATOMS: atom_id res chain seq x y z
N MET A 1 12.20 0.51 6.31
CA MET A 1 12.28 -0.18 7.62
C MET A 1 12.97 -1.53 7.43
N HIS A 2 13.56 -2.12 8.47
CA HIS A 2 14.15 -3.45 8.39
C HIS A 2 13.49 -4.38 9.41
N THR A 3 13.22 -5.61 9.01
CA THR A 3 12.84 -6.69 9.93
C THR A 3 14.00 -7.05 10.87
N LYS A 4 13.72 -7.80 11.95
CA LYS A 4 14.75 -8.32 12.87
C LYS A 4 15.88 -9.08 12.16
N ASN A 5 15.59 -9.70 11.02
CA ASN A 5 16.56 -10.43 10.20
C ASN A 5 17.19 -9.53 9.11
N ASN A 6 17.16 -8.21 9.28
CA ASN A 6 17.73 -7.19 8.40
C ASN A 6 17.20 -7.16 6.96
N LYS A 7 16.00 -7.69 6.72
CA LYS A 7 15.33 -7.60 5.41
C LYS A 7 14.49 -6.33 5.30
N LYS A 8 14.52 -5.65 4.14
CA LYS A 8 13.73 -4.43 3.89
C LYS A 8 12.23 -4.70 3.95
N MET A 9 11.52 -3.84 4.66
CA MET A 9 10.06 -3.76 4.71
C MET A 9 9.60 -2.31 4.60
N TRP A 10 8.34 -2.14 4.23
CA TRP A 10 7.74 -0.84 4.03
C TRP A 10 6.36 -0.77 4.68
N PHE A 11 5.99 0.43 5.09
CA PHE A 11 4.67 0.76 5.62
C PHE A 11 4.10 1.89 4.76
N GLY A 12 2.80 1.86 4.53
CA GLY A 12 2.08 2.94 3.85
C GLY A 12 0.71 3.14 4.47
N THR A 13 0.26 4.38 4.50
CA THR A 13 -1.07 4.76 4.97
C THR A 13 -1.89 5.23 3.78
N PHE A 14 -3.09 4.69 3.65
CA PHE A 14 -3.99 4.91 2.52
C PHE A 14 -5.36 5.36 2.99
N LEU A 15 -6.10 5.96 2.07
CA LEU A 15 -7.51 6.26 2.18
C LEU A 15 -8.25 5.37 1.20
N ASP A 16 -9.38 4.82 1.62
CA ASP A 16 -10.29 4.12 0.72
C ASP A 16 -11.25 5.09 0.00
N ALA A 17 -12.25 4.53 -0.69
CA ALA A 17 -13.25 5.31 -1.42
C ALA A 17 -14.20 6.10 -0.51
N ASP A 18 -14.38 5.66 0.72
CA ASP A 18 -15.25 6.31 1.72
C ASP A 18 -14.47 7.35 2.56
N GLY A 19 -13.15 7.39 2.40
CA GLY A 19 -12.26 8.30 3.13
C GLY A 19 -11.81 7.74 4.47
N ASP A 20 -11.97 6.44 4.69
CA ASP A 20 -11.49 5.76 5.88
C ASP A 20 -10.00 5.43 5.74
N PHE A 21 -9.26 5.62 6.83
CA PHE A 21 -7.84 5.33 6.88
C PHE A 21 -7.58 3.85 7.12
N PHE A 22 -6.61 3.30 6.39
CA PHE A 22 -6.06 1.98 6.66
C PHE A 22 -4.57 1.96 6.37
N ASP A 23 -3.86 1.07 7.06
CA ASP A 23 -2.42 0.89 6.88
C ASP A 23 -2.10 -0.31 6.00
N THR A 24 -0.87 -0.35 5.51
CA THR A 24 -0.34 -1.42 4.68
C THR A 24 1.03 -1.81 5.17
N THR A 25 1.29 -3.11 5.24
CA THR A 25 2.61 -3.65 5.59
C THR A 25 3.14 -4.51 4.45
N HIS A 26 4.32 -4.16 3.96
CA HIS A 26 5.01 -4.84 2.86
C HIS A 26 6.17 -5.67 3.40
N PHE A 27 5.93 -6.98 3.56
CA PHE A 27 6.94 -7.88 4.05
C PHE A 27 7.98 -8.26 2.97
N PRO A 28 9.24 -8.49 3.35
CA PRO A 28 10.29 -8.82 2.40
C PRO A 28 10.04 -10.12 1.62
N ASN A 29 9.24 -11.04 2.16
CA ASN A 29 8.90 -12.30 1.49
C ASN A 29 7.81 -12.12 0.40
N SER A 30 6.94 -11.12 0.54
CA SER A 30 5.85 -10.81 -0.41
C SER A 30 6.20 -9.67 -1.37
N THR A 31 7.38 -9.06 -1.23
CA THR A 31 7.81 -7.93 -2.05
C THR A 31 8.90 -8.35 -3.03
N PRO A 32 8.59 -8.86 -4.24
CA PRO A 32 9.62 -9.05 -5.24
C PRO A 32 10.13 -7.72 -5.80
N ASN A 33 9.28 -6.73 -6.16
CA ASN A 33 9.74 -5.65 -7.06
C ASN A 33 8.88 -4.37 -7.12
N TYR A 34 8.09 -4.01 -6.10
CA TYR A 34 7.21 -2.84 -6.19
C TYR A 34 7.74 -1.67 -5.36
N PRO A 35 8.58 -0.78 -5.93
CA PRO A 35 8.94 0.46 -5.25
C PRO A 35 7.69 1.33 -5.09
N PHE A 36 7.58 2.03 -3.97
CA PHE A 36 6.61 3.12 -3.84
C PHE A 36 6.92 4.19 -4.89
N LEU A 37 6.01 4.37 -5.85
CA LEU A 37 6.12 5.35 -6.94
C LEU A 37 5.54 6.74 -6.58
N GLY A 38 5.61 7.14 -5.30
CA GLY A 38 5.13 8.44 -4.79
C GLY A 38 3.63 8.53 -4.55
N ALA A 39 3.09 9.75 -4.42
CA ALA A 39 1.66 9.96 -4.21
C ALA A 39 0.83 9.51 -5.43
N GLY A 40 -0.36 8.97 -5.17
CA GLY A 40 -1.32 8.56 -6.20
C GLY A 40 -2.27 7.47 -5.72
N CYS A 41 -3.08 6.96 -6.65
CA CYS A 41 -3.96 5.83 -6.39
C CYS A 41 -3.22 4.51 -6.65
N TYR A 42 -3.45 3.51 -5.81
CA TYR A 42 -2.79 2.22 -5.86
C TYR A 42 -3.80 1.09 -5.83
N LEU A 43 -3.54 0.07 -6.65
CA LEU A 43 -4.22 -1.22 -6.57
C LEU A 43 -3.43 -2.12 -5.63
N ILE A 44 -4.08 -2.52 -4.55
CA ILE A 44 -3.49 -3.29 -3.45
C ILE A 44 -4.22 -4.62 -3.37
N LEU A 45 -3.46 -5.73 -3.38
CA LEU A 45 -3.97 -7.06 -3.06
C LEU A 45 -3.22 -7.56 -1.84
N GLY A 46 -3.96 -8.01 -0.82
CA GLY A 46 -3.37 -8.49 0.42
C GLY A 46 -4.40 -9.12 1.34
N ASN A 47 -3.91 -9.57 2.50
CA ASN A 47 -4.77 -10.06 3.57
C ASN A 47 -5.20 -8.88 4.44
N VAL A 48 -6.50 -8.76 4.71
CA VAL A 48 -7.01 -7.79 5.69
C VAL A 48 -6.70 -8.32 7.09
N VAL A 49 -6.04 -7.51 7.89
CA VAL A 49 -5.65 -7.81 9.27
C VAL A 49 -6.01 -6.65 10.17
N GLU A 50 -6.14 -6.92 11.46
CA GLU A 50 -6.25 -5.89 12.48
C GLU A 50 -4.91 -5.78 13.19
N ASP A 51 -4.27 -4.62 13.11
CA ASP A 51 -2.99 -4.34 13.77
C ASP A 51 -3.24 -3.32 14.90
N PHE A 52 -3.10 -3.75 16.15
CA PHE A 52 -3.40 -2.96 17.35
C PHE A 52 -4.79 -2.28 17.36
N GLY A 53 -5.82 -2.95 16.81
CA GLY A 53 -7.18 -2.40 16.71
C GLY A 53 -7.38 -1.44 15.54
N PHE A 54 -6.41 -1.35 14.62
CA PHE A 54 -6.49 -0.53 13.42
C PHE A 54 -6.53 -1.40 12.15
N PRO A 55 -7.39 -1.09 11.15
CA PRO A 55 -7.47 -1.85 9.92
C PRO A 55 -6.18 -1.72 9.11
N SER A 56 -5.62 -2.86 8.71
CA SER A 56 -4.37 -2.92 7.97
C SER A 56 -4.40 -4.03 6.92
N ILE A 57 -3.53 -3.93 5.92
CA ILE A 57 -3.40 -4.91 4.84
C ILE A 57 -1.96 -5.42 4.78
N GLU A 58 -1.80 -6.74 4.92
CA GLU A 58 -0.53 -7.40 4.59
C GLU A 58 -0.44 -7.60 3.07
N VAL A 59 0.42 -6.82 2.43
CA VAL A 59 0.43 -6.69 0.96
C VAL A 59 1.10 -7.88 0.29
N GLN A 60 0.41 -8.45 -0.70
CA GLN A 60 0.88 -9.50 -1.60
C GLN A 60 1.19 -8.97 -3.01
N LYS A 61 0.39 -8.02 -3.53
CA LYS A 61 0.65 -7.33 -4.81
C LYS A 61 0.33 -5.84 -4.67
N PHE A 62 1.10 -5.02 -5.39
CA PHE A 62 1.03 -3.58 -5.28
C PHE A 62 1.34 -2.92 -6.63
N ALA A 63 0.43 -2.09 -7.15
CA ALA A 63 0.65 -1.40 -8.41
C ALA A 63 0.10 0.03 -8.36
N LYS A 64 0.87 1.01 -8.86
CA LYS A 64 0.37 2.38 -9.03
C LYS A 64 -0.60 2.40 -10.22
N LEU A 65 -1.77 2.99 -10.03
CA LEU A 65 -2.74 3.19 -11.10
C LEU A 65 -2.42 4.46 -11.90
N PRO A 66 -2.63 4.47 -13.22
CA PRO A 66 -2.56 5.68 -14.01
C PRO A 66 -3.63 6.67 -13.51
N ILE A 67 -3.23 7.93 -13.32
CA ILE A 67 -4.16 9.00 -12.96
C ILE A 67 -4.82 9.46 -14.26
N ALA A 68 -6.15 9.41 -14.31
CA ALA A 68 -6.89 10.03 -15.40
C ALA A 68 -6.72 11.55 -15.33
N ASP A 69 -6.39 12.18 -16.45
CA ASP A 69 -6.32 13.63 -16.54
C ASP A 69 -7.68 14.24 -16.20
N ASN A 70 -7.67 15.45 -15.64
CA ASN A 70 -8.89 16.12 -15.25
C ASN A 70 -9.81 16.26 -16.50
N PRO A 71 -11.01 15.65 -16.50
CA PRO A 71 -11.89 15.69 -17.67
C PRO A 71 -12.38 17.10 -18.02
N VAL A 72 -12.20 18.07 -17.13
CA VAL A 72 -12.57 19.49 -17.32
C VAL A 72 -11.46 20.30 -18.00
N ILE A 73 -10.21 19.82 -18.01
CA ILE A 73 -9.04 20.53 -18.54
C ILE A 73 -8.56 19.91 -19.88
N ALA A 74 -9.23 18.86 -20.37
CA ALA A 74 -8.91 18.17 -21.61
C ALA A 74 -9.36 18.91 -22.88
#